data_AF-T1E965-F1
#
_entry.id   AF-T1E965-F1
#
_cell.length_a   1.000
_cell.length_b   1.000
_cell.length_c   1.000
_cell.angle_alpha   90.00
_cell.angle_beta   90.00
_cell.angle_gamma   90.00
#
_symmetry.space_group_name_H-M   'P 1'
#
loop_
_entity.id
_entity.type
_entity.pdbx_description
1 polymer ?
#
loop_
_entity_poly.entity_id
_entity_poly.type
_entity_poly.pdbx_seq_one_letter_code
_entity_poly.pdbx_strand_id
1 'polypeptide(L)'
;ISSSASAAIAAVPVAAPAVAINTNYDPLPQYTYAYNVQDALTGDSKSQQETRDGDIVRGSYSLVEPDGTLRTVIYTADPVNGFNAVVQRGPLVPQAVVPVAHAPVARVVG
;
A
#
# COMPACT_ATOMS: atom_id res chain seq x y z
N ILE A 1 67.02 -0.13 46.51
CA ILE A 1 66.58 0.25 45.14
C ILE A 1 65.36 -0.58 44.78
N SER A 2 64.16 -0.02 44.88
CA SER A 2 62.93 -0.69 44.41
C SER A 2 62.46 0.04 43.17
N SER A 3 62.41 -0.67 42.04
CA SER A 3 61.81 -0.16 40.81
C SER A 3 60.47 -0.85 40.63
N SER A 4 59.39 -0.08 40.59
CA SER A 4 58.07 -0.57 40.18
C SER A 4 57.88 -0.28 38.69
N ALA A 5 57.72 -1.34 37.90
CA ALA A 5 57.32 -1.20 36.50
C ALA A 5 55.80 -0.94 36.43
N SER A 6 55.42 0.13 35.74
CA SER A 6 54.01 0.43 35.42
C SER A 6 53.66 -0.26 34.09
N ALA A 7 52.63 -1.10 34.10
CA ALA A 7 52.13 -1.74 32.88
C ALA A 7 51.04 -0.86 32.25
N ALA A 8 51.25 -0.45 31.00
CA ALA A 8 50.24 0.28 30.22
C ALA A 8 49.20 -0.71 29.67
N ILE A 9 47.93 -0.40 29.91
CA ILE A 9 46.79 -1.16 29.38
C ILE A 9 46.48 -0.61 27.98
N ALA A 10 46.58 -1.43 26.94
CA ALA A 10 46.23 -1.04 25.58
C ALA A 10 44.69 -0.99 25.43
N ALA A 11 44.15 0.14 25.00
CA ALA A 11 42.73 0.27 24.67
C ALA A 11 42.42 -0.40 23.33
N VAL A 12 41.43 -1.30 23.32
CA VAL A 12 40.95 -1.98 22.11
C VAL A 12 39.84 -1.13 21.49
N PRO A 13 39.92 -0.72 20.22
CA PRO A 13 38.83 0.03 19.59
C PRO A 13 37.62 -0.88 19.40
N VAL A 14 36.50 -0.53 20.02
CA VAL A 14 35.20 -1.16 19.75
C VAL A 14 34.65 -0.55 18.46
N ALA A 15 34.55 -1.37 17.42
CA ALA A 15 33.91 -0.97 16.17
C ALA A 15 32.40 -0.83 16.39
N ALA A 16 31.82 0.31 16.01
CA ALA A 16 30.38 0.51 16.01
C ALA A 16 29.71 -0.41 14.97
N PRO A 17 28.51 -0.97 15.24
CA PRO A 17 27.81 -1.79 14.28
C PRO A 17 27.40 -0.95 13.07
N ALA A 18 27.67 -1.45 11.87
CA ALA A 18 27.21 -0.82 10.63
C ALA A 18 25.68 -0.82 10.59
N VAL A 19 25.08 0.35 10.33
CA VAL A 19 23.63 0.48 10.12
C VAL A 19 23.30 -0.17 8.77
N ALA A 20 22.46 -1.19 8.80
CA ALA A 20 21.94 -1.80 7.57
C ALA A 20 21.08 -0.78 6.82
N ILE A 21 21.52 -0.37 5.63
CA ILE A 21 20.75 0.49 4.75
C ILE A 21 19.67 -0.39 4.12
N ASN A 22 18.39 -0.07 4.32
CA ASN A 22 17.31 -0.76 3.62
C ASN A 22 17.33 -0.32 2.14
N THR A 23 17.87 -1.18 1.28
CA THR A 23 17.97 -0.93 -0.17
C THR A 23 16.66 -1.16 -0.93
N ASN A 24 15.59 -1.61 -0.27
CA ASN A 24 14.26 -1.80 -0.84
C ASN A 24 13.31 -0.60 -0.59
N TYR A 25 13.86 0.55 -0.21
CA TYR A 25 13.07 1.77 -0.08
C TYR A 25 12.77 2.37 -1.46
N ASP A 26 11.49 2.39 -1.83
CA ASP A 26 11.00 3.09 -3.01
C ASP A 26 10.45 4.46 -2.58
N PRO A 27 11.06 5.58 -3.01
CA PRO A 27 10.56 6.92 -2.67
C PRO A 27 9.25 7.28 -3.37
N LEU A 28 8.83 6.52 -4.40
CA LEU A 28 7.58 6.73 -5.12
C LEU A 28 6.84 5.39 -5.32
N PRO A 29 6.32 4.79 -4.23
CA PRO A 29 5.73 3.46 -4.29
C PRO A 29 4.50 3.45 -5.19
N GLN A 30 4.44 2.45 -6.06
CA GLN A 30 3.36 2.27 -7.03
C GLN A 30 2.78 0.86 -6.96
N TYR A 31 1.46 0.76 -7.02
CA TYR A 31 0.78 -0.52 -7.23
C TYR A 31 -0.55 -0.31 -7.93
N THR A 32 -1.07 -1.39 -8.48
CA THR A 32 -2.45 -1.49 -8.94
C THR A 32 -2.94 -2.90 -8.69
N TYR A 33 -4.13 -3.05 -8.11
CA TYR A 33 -4.78 -4.34 -7.96
C TYR A 33 -6.28 -4.22 -8.20
N ALA A 34 -6.89 -5.33 -8.56
CA ALA A 34 -8.32 -5.48 -8.59
C ALA A 34 -8.71 -6.94 -8.30
N TYR A 35 -9.89 -7.13 -7.74
CA TYR A 35 -10.50 -8.45 -7.59
C TYR A 35 -12.02 -8.37 -7.71
N ASN A 36 -12.62 -9.50 -8.04
CA ASN A 36 -14.07 -9.65 -8.12
C ASN A 36 -14.48 -11.02 -7.56
N VAL A 37 -15.56 -11.04 -6.79
CA VAL A 37 -16.20 -12.23 -6.27
C VAL A 37 -17.62 -12.28 -6.81
N GLN A 38 -17.99 -13.43 -7.39
CA GLN A 38 -19.34 -13.73 -7.85
C GLN A 38 -19.65 -15.17 -7.42
N ASP A 39 -20.19 -15.32 -6.22
CA ASP A 39 -20.54 -16.62 -5.66
C ASP A 39 -22.06 -16.74 -5.52
N ALA A 40 -22.67 -17.49 -6.45
CA ALA A 40 -24.11 -17.75 -6.45
C ALA A 40 -24.56 -18.68 -5.31
N LEU A 41 -23.66 -19.48 -4.73
CA LEU A 41 -23.99 -20.40 -3.64
C LEU A 41 -24.16 -19.64 -2.31
N THR A 42 -23.22 -18.74 -2.00
CA THR A 42 -23.27 -17.93 -0.79
C THR A 42 -24.02 -16.60 -0.97
N GLY A 43 -24.24 -16.18 -2.22
CA GLY A 43 -24.81 -14.87 -2.56
C GLY A 43 -23.79 -13.73 -2.50
N ASP A 44 -22.51 -14.02 -2.33
CA ASP A 44 -21.46 -13.00 -2.25
C ASP A 44 -21.14 -12.41 -3.62
N SER A 45 -21.47 -11.14 -3.82
CA SER A 45 -21.12 -10.38 -5.01
C SER A 45 -20.44 -9.08 -4.60
N LYS A 46 -19.14 -8.98 -4.92
CA LYS A 46 -18.31 -7.82 -4.56
C LYS A 46 -17.20 -7.58 -5.57
N SER A 47 -16.75 -6.33 -5.68
CA SER A 47 -15.57 -5.98 -6.47
C SER A 47 -14.74 -4.91 -5.75
N GLN A 48 -13.45 -4.88 -6.05
CA GLN A 48 -12.56 -3.82 -5.61
C GLN A 48 -11.49 -3.57 -6.65
N GLN A 49 -11.08 -2.31 -6.78
CA GLN A 49 -9.91 -1.90 -7.52
C GLN A 49 -9.23 -0.74 -6.78
N GLU A 50 -7.91 -0.70 -6.81
CA GLU A 50 -7.13 0.39 -6.22
C GLU A 50 -5.82 0.57 -6.99
N THR A 51 -5.43 1.83 -7.15
CA THR A 51 -4.14 2.25 -7.67
C THR A 51 -3.49 3.18 -6.66
N ARG A 52 -2.20 2.98 -6.44
CA ARG A 52 -1.33 3.92 -5.73
C ARG A 52 -0.27 4.46 -6.67
N ASP A 53 -0.06 5.76 -6.58
CA ASP A 53 1.03 6.48 -7.23
C ASP A 53 1.67 7.44 -6.21
N GLY A 54 2.80 7.04 -5.65
CA GLY A 54 3.48 7.78 -4.59
C GLY A 54 2.61 7.88 -3.33
N ASP A 55 2.22 9.09 -2.97
CA ASP A 55 1.38 9.38 -1.81
C ASP A 55 -0.12 9.49 -2.15
N ILE A 56 -0.50 9.24 -3.41
CA ILE A 56 -1.89 9.29 -3.86
C ILE A 56 -2.43 7.86 -4.01
N VAL A 57 -3.56 7.58 -3.37
CA VAL A 57 -4.31 6.32 -3.52
C VAL A 57 -5.68 6.64 -4.09
N ARG A 58 -6.14 5.88 -5.08
CA ARG A 58 -7.48 5.99 -5.66
C ARG A 58 -8.05 4.62 -5.89
N GLY A 59 -9.33 4.45 -5.62
CA GLY A 59 -9.97 3.17 -5.87
C GLY A 59 -11.48 3.22 -5.71
N SER A 60 -12.06 2.05 -5.90
CA SER A 60 -13.48 1.83 -5.61
C SER A 60 -13.71 0.41 -5.14
N TYR A 61 -14.72 0.23 -4.30
CA TYR A 61 -15.27 -1.10 -4.02
C TYR A 61 -16.78 -1.09 -4.18
N SER A 62 -17.35 -2.26 -4.48
CA SER A 62 -18.79 -2.47 -4.45
C SER A 62 -19.14 -3.79 -3.75
N LEU A 63 -20.28 -3.81 -3.06
CA LEU A 63 -20.84 -5.02 -2.45
C LEU A 63 -22.36 -4.96 -2.41
N VAL A 64 -22.98 -6.13 -2.52
CA VAL A 64 -24.43 -6.28 -2.29
C VAL A 64 -24.68 -6.34 -0.79
N GLU A 65 -25.47 -5.41 -0.28
CA GLU A 65 -25.86 -5.35 1.13
C GLU A 65 -26.96 -6.36 1.45
N PRO A 66 -27.18 -6.71 2.74
CA PRO A 66 -28.19 -7.70 3.14
C PRO A 66 -29.63 -7.35 2.73
N ASP A 67 -29.91 -6.07 2.50
CA ASP A 67 -31.21 -5.60 2.01
C ASP A 67 -31.35 -5.65 0.47
N GLY A 68 -30.35 -6.21 -0.21
CA GLY A 68 -30.31 -6.36 -1.66
C GLY A 68 -29.88 -5.09 -2.42
N THR A 69 -29.51 -4.01 -1.73
CA THR A 69 -28.98 -2.82 -2.40
C THR A 69 -27.51 -2.97 -2.76
N LEU A 70 -27.08 -2.34 -3.85
CA LEU A 70 -25.67 -2.22 -4.18
C LEU A 70 -25.10 -0.99 -3.49
N ARG A 71 -24.05 -1.19 -2.69
CA ARG A 71 -23.22 -0.09 -2.21
C ARG A 71 -21.97 -0.01 -3.08
N THR A 72 -21.68 1.18 -3.60
CA THR A 72 -20.43 1.51 -4.28
C THR A 72 -19.75 2.65 -3.53
N VAL A 73 -18.47 2.49 -3.22
CA VAL A 73 -17.66 3.54 -2.60
C VAL A 73 -16.51 3.84 -3.52
N ILE A 74 -16.37 5.12 -3.89
CA ILE A 74 -15.27 5.66 -4.69
C ILE A 74 -14.45 6.51 -3.74
N TYR A 75 -13.15 6.25 -3.64
CA TYR A 75 -12.30 6.88 -2.66
C TYR A 75 -10.99 7.40 -3.25
N THR A 76 -10.44 8.41 -2.59
CA THR A 76 -9.12 8.99 -2.86
C THR A 76 -8.46 9.34 -1.54
N ALA A 77 -7.14 9.15 -1.43
CA ALA A 77 -6.34 9.65 -0.34
C ALA A 77 -5.13 10.40 -0.91
N ASP A 78 -4.83 11.57 -0.36
CA ASP A 78 -3.67 12.37 -0.71
C ASP A 78 -3.16 13.19 0.50
N PRO A 79 -1.92 13.71 0.48
CA PRO A 79 -1.35 14.47 1.61
C PRO A 79 -2.04 15.79 1.93
N VAL A 80 -2.80 16.37 0.99
CA VAL A 80 -3.41 17.70 1.12
C VAL A 80 -4.83 17.60 1.69
N ASN A 81 -5.64 16.70 1.13
CA ASN A 81 -7.06 16.56 1.46
C ASN A 81 -7.33 15.37 2.40
N GLY A 82 -6.33 14.53 2.67
CA GLY A 82 -6.51 13.29 3.41
C GLY A 82 -7.41 12.29 2.65
N PHE A 83 -8.05 11.40 3.39
CA PHE A 83 -8.98 10.43 2.82
C PHE A 83 -10.36 11.05 2.55
N ASN A 84 -10.84 10.91 1.32
CA ASN A 84 -12.16 11.35 0.88
C ASN A 84 -12.86 10.22 0.13
N ALA A 85 -14.17 10.06 0.36
CA ALA A 85 -14.96 9.03 -0.30
C ALA A 85 -16.37 9.50 -0.63
N VAL A 86 -16.88 9.04 -1.77
CA VAL A 86 -18.28 9.19 -2.19
C VAL A 86 -18.94 7.82 -2.12
N VAL A 87 -20.02 7.73 -1.35
CA VAL A 87 -20.80 6.50 -1.19
C VAL A 87 -22.08 6.63 -2.02
N GLN A 88 -22.29 5.68 -2.92
CA GLN A 88 -23.51 5.52 -3.69
C GLN A 88 -24.22 4.25 -3.23
N ARG A 89 -25.54 4.34 -3.04
CA ARG A 89 -26.38 3.22 -2.64
C ARG A 89 -27.63 3.22 -3.50
N GLY A 90 -27.98 2.06 -4.06
CA GLY A 90 -29.16 1.97 -4.92
C GLY A 90 -29.51 0.53 -5.30
N PRO A 91 -30.51 0.36 -6.18
CA PRO A 91 -30.86 -0.95 -6.72
C PRO A 91 -29.66 -1.60 -7.41
N LEU A 92 -29.65 -2.94 -7.46
CA LEU A 92 -28.69 -3.68 -8.27
C LEU A 92 -28.90 -3.33 -9.74
N VAL A 93 -28.07 -2.42 -10.26
CA VAL A 93 -27.89 -2.19 -11.68
C VAL A 93 -26.66 -2.98 -12.13
N PRO A 94 -26.70 -3.73 -13.25
CA PRO A 94 -25.52 -4.41 -13.77
C PRO A 94 -24.40 -3.39 -13.99
N GLN A 95 -23.37 -3.41 -13.15
CA GLN A 95 -22.20 -2.56 -13.30
C GLN A 95 -21.28 -3.21 -14.33
N ALA A 96 -20.93 -2.48 -15.39
CA ALA A 96 -19.92 -2.92 -16.33
C ALA A 96 -18.58 -3.07 -15.58
N VAL A 97 -18.00 -4.27 -15.62
CA VAL A 97 -16.65 -4.53 -15.10
C VAL A 97 -15.71 -3.66 -15.91
N VAL A 98 -15.09 -2.66 -15.27
CA VAL A 98 -14.04 -1.86 -15.91
C VAL A 98 -12.76 -2.70 -15.84
N PRO A 99 -12.21 -3.20 -16.96
CA PRO A 99 -10.95 -3.92 -16.92
C PRO A 99 -9.85 -2.91 -16.54
N VAL A 100 -9.21 -3.11 -15.40
CA VAL A 100 -8.02 -2.35 -15.03
C VAL A 100 -6.87 -2.87 -15.89
N ALA A 101 -6.51 -2.08 -16.91
CA ALA A 101 -5.31 -2.33 -17.69
C ALA A 101 -4.08 -2.08 -16.80
N HIS A 102 -3.21 -3.08 -16.66
CA HIS A 102 -1.88 -2.87 -16.11
C HIS A 102 -1.09 -1.96 -17.07
N ALA A 103 -0.95 -0.67 -16.74
CA ALA A 103 0.00 0.18 -17.42
C ALA A 103 1.40 -0.14 -16.91
N PRO A 104 2.37 -0.56 -17.75
CA PRO A 104 3.75 -0.66 -17.32
C PRO A 104 4.28 0.76 -17.09
N VAL A 105 4.66 1.07 -15.85
CA VAL A 105 5.31 2.36 -15.57
C VAL A 105 6.73 2.31 -16.12
N ALA A 106 7.01 3.18 -17.08
CA ALA A 106 8.34 3.38 -17.62
C ALA A 106 9.23 4.00 -16.53
N ARG A 107 10.26 3.25 -16.11
CA ARG A 107 11.33 3.78 -15.27
C ARG A 107 12.11 4.84 -16.07
N VAL A 108 11.89 6.12 -15.79
CA VAL A 108 12.80 7.18 -16.25
C VAL A 108 14.03 7.14 -15.36
N VAL A 109 15.10 6.53 -15.86
CA VAL A 109 16.43 6.64 -15.26
C VAL A 109 17.05 7.94 -15.77
N GLY A 110 17.27 8.89 -14.86
CA GLY A 110 18.15 10.05 -15.07
C GLY A 110 19.58 9.74 -14.63
#